data_AF-A0A9D8IP23-F1
#
_entry.id   AF-A0A9D8IP23-F1
#
_cell.length_a   1.000
_cell.length_b   1.000
_cell.length_c   1.000
_cell.angle_alpha   90.00
_cell.angle_beta   90.00
_cell.angle_gamma   90.00
#
_symmetry.space_group_name_H-M   'P 1'
#
loop_
_entity.id
_entity.type
_entity.pdbx_description
1 polymer ?
#
loop_
_entity_poly.entity_id
_entity_poly.type
_entity_poly.pdbx_seq_one_letter_code
_entity_poly.pdbx_strand_id
1 'polypeptide(L)'
;MSRPVSLLFLSLLLTACTKVPPVAREDHPLPDGIDTARAEPGRRGGVFIQSVPGEPSTFNPLVSEDATSGGFIGLFLDSLTRYNAVTQEVEPGLAARWEIGQDNKTFTFFLRPGIRWSDGAPFSADDVLFTFQAIYDPRYPNR
;
A
#
# COMPACT_ATOMS: atom_id res chain seq x y z
N MET A 1 13.92 60.87 -3.20
CA MET A 1 14.63 60.58 -1.94
C MET A 1 13.60 60.28 -0.85
N SER A 2 13.69 59.05 -0.33
CA SER A 2 13.08 58.42 0.87
C SER A 2 11.81 59.00 1.53
N ARG A 3 10.75 58.18 1.57
CA ARG A 3 9.78 58.15 2.69
C ARG A 3 10.01 56.85 3.50
N PRO A 4 9.93 56.89 4.84
CA PRO A 4 10.33 55.78 5.70
C PRO A 4 9.25 54.69 5.81
N VAL A 5 9.74 53.46 5.89
CA VAL A 5 9.03 52.21 6.19
C VAL A 5 8.62 52.25 7.67
N SER A 6 7.32 52.23 7.97
CA SER A 6 6.79 52.06 9.33
C SER A 6 5.92 50.81 9.42
N LEU A 7 6.49 49.78 10.04
CA LEU A 7 5.88 48.92 11.06
C LEU A 7 4.41 48.51 10.85
N LEU A 8 4.17 47.45 10.09
CA LEU A 8 2.94 46.65 10.20
C LEU A 8 3.14 45.24 9.62
N PHE A 9 4.05 44.46 10.19
CA PHE A 9 4.21 43.03 9.88
C PHE A 9 4.62 42.24 11.14
N LEU A 10 3.77 42.25 12.17
CA LEU A 10 4.00 41.50 13.41
C LEU A 10 2.79 40.65 13.86
N SER A 11 2.03 40.03 12.96
CA SER A 11 0.89 39.22 13.44
C SER A 11 0.47 38.05 12.56
N LEU A 12 1.40 37.28 12.00
CA LEU A 12 1.01 36.04 11.30
C LEU A 12 2.10 34.95 11.36
N LEU A 13 2.43 34.47 12.56
CA LEU A 13 3.44 33.42 12.77
C LEU A 13 2.98 32.24 13.65
N LEU A 14 1.67 31.95 13.76
CA LEU A 14 1.19 30.91 14.70
C LEU A 14 0.07 29.98 14.19
N THR A 15 0.05 29.58 12.92
CA THR A 15 -0.84 28.49 12.47
C THR A 15 -0.18 27.60 11.43
N ALA A 16 0.80 26.78 11.85
CA ALA A 16 1.34 25.73 10.98
C ALA A 16 1.80 24.51 11.77
N CYS A 17 0.87 23.87 12.50
CA CYS A 17 1.00 22.51 12.99
C CYS A 17 -0.39 21.94 13.30
N THR A 18 -1.30 21.92 12.32
CA THR A 18 -2.50 21.09 12.45
C THR A 18 -2.16 19.71 11.91
N LYS A 19 -1.84 18.77 12.82
CA LYS A 19 -1.99 17.34 12.54
C LYS A 19 -3.39 17.16 11.97
N VAL A 20 -3.49 16.65 10.74
CA VAL A 20 -4.78 16.26 10.17
C VAL A 20 -5.37 15.24 11.15
N PRO A 21 -6.51 15.53 11.80
CA PRO A 21 -7.15 14.55 12.67
C PRO A 21 -7.47 13.31 11.84
N PRO A 22 -7.26 12.09 12.36
CA PRO A 22 -7.79 10.91 11.69
C PRO A 22 -9.28 11.12 11.46
N VAL A 23 -9.74 10.92 10.22
CA VAL A 23 -11.16 11.00 9.89
C VAL A 23 -11.82 9.85 10.64
N ALA A 24 -12.50 10.17 11.74
CA ALA A 24 -13.34 9.20 12.43
C ALA A 24 -14.46 8.79 11.46
N ARG A 25 -14.35 7.58 10.92
CA ARG A 25 -15.41 6.98 10.11
C ARG A 25 -16.47 6.44 11.08
N GLU A 26 -17.73 6.71 10.78
CA GLU A 26 -18.83 6.09 11.51
C GLU A 26 -18.77 4.58 11.33
N ASP A 27 -18.97 3.84 12.42
CA ASP A 27 -19.15 2.40 12.34
C ASP A 27 -20.40 2.12 11.48
N HIS A 28 -20.22 1.44 10.36
CA HIS A 28 -21.29 0.94 9.53
C HIS A 28 -21.50 -0.55 9.84
N PRO A 29 -22.26 -0.88 10.91
CA PRO A 29 -22.53 -2.27 11.22
C PRO A 29 -23.25 -2.93 10.05
N LEU A 30 -22.94 -4.20 9.82
CA LEU A 30 -23.68 -5.00 8.85
C LEU A 30 -25.18 -4.99 9.22
N PRO A 31 -26.08 -4.92 8.23
CA PRO A 31 -27.53 -4.98 8.48
C PRO A 31 -27.93 -6.18 9.33
N ASP A 32 -28.95 -6.01 10.16
CA ASP A 32 -29.55 -7.12 10.90
C ASP A 32 -30.02 -8.21 9.93
N GLY A 33 -29.75 -9.48 10.27
CA GLY A 33 -30.16 -10.63 9.46
C GLY A 33 -29.23 -11.00 8.31
N ILE A 34 -28.07 -10.34 8.16
CA ILE A 34 -26.99 -10.86 7.32
C ILE A 34 -26.50 -12.17 7.93
N ASP A 35 -26.50 -13.25 7.14
CA ASP A 35 -25.90 -14.53 7.51
C ASP A 35 -24.38 -14.36 7.57
N THR A 36 -23.92 -13.84 8.71
CA THR A 36 -22.51 -13.85 9.07
C THR A 36 -22.18 -15.29 9.39
N ALA A 37 -21.40 -15.94 8.52
CA ALA A 37 -20.96 -17.30 8.74
C ALA A 37 -20.28 -17.39 10.11
N ARG A 38 -21.02 -17.87 11.12
CA ARG A 38 -20.47 -18.30 12.41
C ARG A 38 -19.88 -19.68 12.22
N ALA A 39 -18.87 -19.76 11.37
CA ALA A 39 -18.14 -21.00 11.14
C ALA A 39 -17.16 -21.21 12.29
N GLU A 40 -17.05 -22.45 12.76
CA GLU A 40 -15.95 -22.87 13.61
C GLU A 40 -14.62 -22.56 12.89
N PRO A 41 -13.58 -22.10 13.61
CA PRO A 41 -12.26 -21.87 13.02
C PRO A 41 -11.78 -23.10 12.24
N GLY A 42 -11.35 -22.88 11.00
CA GLY A 42 -10.86 -23.95 10.13
C GLY A 42 -9.67 -24.70 10.73
N ARG A 43 -9.49 -25.96 10.35
CA ARG A 43 -8.31 -26.75 10.72
C ARG A 43 -7.16 -26.43 9.77
N ARG A 44 -5.93 -26.35 10.31
CA ARG A 44 -4.73 -26.13 9.49
C ARG A 44 -4.47 -27.34 8.57
N GLY A 45 -4.15 -27.06 7.31
CA GLY A 45 -3.89 -28.07 6.29
C GLY A 45 -5.14 -28.43 5.49
N GLY A 46 -4.93 -29.10 4.35
CA GLY A 46 -5.98 -29.44 3.39
C GLY A 46 -5.73 -28.82 2.01
N VAL A 47 -6.70 -28.98 1.12
CA VAL A 47 -6.68 -28.42 -0.24
C VAL A 47 -7.83 -27.43 -0.35
N PHE A 48 -7.49 -26.18 -0.66
CA PHE A 48 -8.47 -25.18 -1.06
C PHE A 48 -8.60 -25.20 -2.58
N ILE A 49 -9.81 -25.42 -3.09
CA ILE A 49 -10.11 -25.44 -4.52
C ILE A 49 -11.01 -24.24 -4.81
N GLN A 50 -10.51 -23.33 -5.64
CA GLN A 50 -11.25 -22.18 -6.13
C GLN A 50 -11.47 -22.31 -7.63
N SER A 51 -12.70 -22.07 -8.08
CA SER A 51 -12.97 -21.90 -9.50
C SER A 51 -12.59 -20.49 -9.93
N VAL A 52 -11.83 -20.39 -11.02
CA VAL A 52 -11.43 -19.11 -11.63
C VAL A 52 -12.06 -18.99 -13.03
N PRO A 53 -12.39 -17.78 -13.49
CA PRO A 53 -13.13 -17.56 -14.74
C PRO A 53 -12.32 -17.92 -16.00
N GLY A 54 -11.02 -18.11 -15.89
CA GLY A 54 -10.13 -18.48 -17.00
C GLY A 54 -8.69 -18.66 -16.55
N GLU A 55 -7.80 -18.84 -17.53
CA GLU A 55 -6.36 -18.91 -17.32
C GLU A 55 -5.75 -17.50 -17.18
N PRO A 56 -4.70 -17.31 -16.35
CA PRO A 56 -3.97 -16.05 -16.31
C PRO A 56 -3.22 -15.85 -17.64
N SER A 57 -3.24 -14.62 -18.15
CA SER A 57 -2.48 -14.26 -19.36
C SER A 57 -0.98 -14.10 -19.09
N THR A 58 -0.61 -13.81 -17.84
CA THR A 58 0.77 -13.64 -17.40
C THR A 58 0.90 -13.82 -15.88
N PHE A 59 2.10 -14.13 -15.42
CA PHE A 59 2.47 -14.10 -13.99
C PHE A 59 3.40 -12.94 -13.64
N ASN A 60 3.70 -12.07 -14.61
CA ASN A 60 4.54 -10.91 -14.38
C ASN A 60 3.65 -9.71 -13.94
N PRO A 61 3.79 -9.21 -12.70
CA PRO A 61 2.98 -8.10 -12.19
C PRO A 61 3.14 -6.82 -12.99
N LEU A 62 4.26 -6.63 -13.67
CA LEU A 62 4.50 -5.42 -14.44
C LEU A 62 3.68 -5.38 -15.72
N VAL A 63 3.28 -6.50 -16.31
CA VAL A 63 2.55 -6.50 -17.60
C VAL A 63 1.15 -7.13 -17.49
N SER A 64 0.68 -7.35 -16.27
CA SER A 64 -0.64 -7.91 -16.00
C SER A 64 -1.72 -6.85 -16.16
N GLU A 65 -2.74 -7.13 -16.98
CA GLU A 65 -3.84 -6.20 -17.27
C GLU A 65 -5.23 -6.80 -17.04
N ASP A 66 -5.29 -8.04 -16.57
CA ASP A 66 -6.54 -8.76 -16.32
C ASP A 66 -6.66 -9.19 -14.85
N ALA A 67 -7.90 -9.31 -14.39
CA ALA A 67 -8.20 -9.65 -13.00
C ALA A 67 -7.78 -11.08 -12.62
N THR A 68 -7.77 -12.00 -13.59
CA THR A 68 -7.37 -13.39 -13.34
C THR A 68 -5.89 -13.46 -12.99
N SER A 69 -5.02 -12.89 -13.82
CA SER A 69 -3.57 -12.77 -13.57
C SER A 69 -3.30 -12.07 -12.25
N GLY A 70 -3.95 -10.93 -11.99
CA GLY A 70 -3.81 -10.21 -10.72
C GLY A 70 -4.17 -11.05 -9.49
N GLY A 71 -5.23 -11.86 -9.58
CA GLY A 71 -5.65 -12.78 -8.53
C GLY A 71 -4.60 -13.85 -8.22
N PHE A 72 -4.01 -14.47 -9.24
CA PHE A 72 -2.93 -15.44 -9.04
C PHE A 72 -1.66 -14.80 -8.50
N ILE A 73 -1.27 -13.64 -9.04
CA ILE A 73 -0.07 -12.91 -8.60
C ILE A 73 -0.15 -12.56 -7.11
N GLY A 74 -1.32 -12.13 -6.63
CA GLY A 74 -1.54 -11.82 -5.22
C GLY A 74 -1.43 -13.03 -4.27
N LEU A 75 -1.33 -14.26 -4.79
CA LEU A 75 -1.10 -15.46 -3.97
C LEU A 75 0.39 -15.67 -3.64
N PHE A 76 1.32 -15.12 -4.43
CA PHE A 76 2.75 -15.41 -4.31
C PHE A 76 3.65 -14.17 -4.31
N LEU A 77 3.14 -12.98 -4.66
CA LEU A 77 3.84 -11.71 -4.51
C LEU A 77 3.13 -10.81 -3.50
N ASP A 78 3.87 -9.83 -2.97
CA ASP A 78 3.39 -8.92 -1.94
C ASP A 78 3.88 -7.48 -2.19
N SER A 79 3.17 -6.51 -1.61
CA SER A 79 3.40 -5.07 -1.78
C SER A 79 4.04 -4.45 -0.53
N LEU A 80 4.67 -3.28 -0.68
CA LEU A 80 5.21 -2.52 0.47
C LEU A 80 4.13 -2.20 1.51
N THR A 81 2.91 -1.90 1.04
CA THR A 81 1.72 -1.63 1.85
C THR A 81 0.54 -2.44 1.35
N ARG A 82 -0.51 -2.53 2.17
CA ARG A 82 -1.77 -3.21 1.86
C ARG A 82 -2.92 -2.25 2.04
N TYR A 83 -4.02 -2.49 1.36
CA TYR A 83 -5.27 -1.79 1.62
C TYR A 83 -6.21 -2.72 2.36
N ASN A 84 -6.66 -2.31 3.55
CA ASN A 84 -7.65 -3.06 4.31
C ASN A 84 -9.04 -2.72 3.77
N ALA A 85 -9.70 -3.69 3.13
CA ALA A 85 -11.01 -3.48 2.52
C ALA A 85 -12.13 -3.16 3.54
N VAL A 86 -11.95 -3.51 4.82
CA VAL A 86 -12.92 -3.26 5.90
C VAL A 86 -12.72 -1.87 6.49
N THR A 87 -11.51 -1.56 6.98
CA THR A 87 -11.22 -0.26 7.62
C THR A 87 -11.00 0.86 6.60
N GLN A 88 -10.73 0.48 5.34
CA GLN A 88 -10.35 1.37 4.25
C GLN A 88 -9.06 2.17 4.55
N GLU A 89 -8.17 1.57 5.34
CA GLU A 89 -6.88 2.15 5.72
C GLU A 89 -5.73 1.47 4.96
N VAL A 90 -4.63 2.22 4.81
CA VAL A 90 -3.37 1.66 4.30
C VAL A 90 -2.61 1.06 5.47
N GLU A 91 -2.25 -0.22 5.35
CA GLU A 91 -1.60 -1.02 6.38
C GLU A 91 -0.20 -1.48 5.96
N PRO A 92 0.67 -1.83 6.92
CA PRO A 92 1.98 -2.43 6.66
C PRO A 92 1.93 -3.71 5.80
N GLY A 93 2.68 -3.71 4.69
CA GLY A 93 2.94 -4.86 3.83
C GLY A 93 4.32 -5.48 4.11
N LEU A 94 5.14 -5.56 3.07
CA LEU A 94 6.59 -5.85 3.17
C LEU A 94 7.34 -4.77 3.96
N ALA A 95 6.84 -3.52 3.94
CA ALA A 95 7.29 -2.48 4.86
C ALA A 95 6.59 -2.63 6.21
N ALA A 96 7.35 -2.57 7.30
CA ALA A 96 6.82 -2.56 8.67
C ALA A 96 6.17 -1.22 9.03
N ARG A 97 6.69 -0.12 8.47
CA ARG A 97 6.19 1.25 8.62
C ARG A 97 6.76 2.14 7.51
N TRP A 98 6.23 3.35 7.37
CA TRP A 98 6.78 4.38 6.50
C TRP A 98 6.64 5.77 7.12
N GLU A 99 7.43 6.70 6.61
CA GLU A 99 7.38 8.12 6.96
C GLU A 99 7.18 8.95 5.68
N ILE A 100 6.41 10.03 5.80
CA ILE A 100 6.16 10.97 4.69
C ILE A 100 6.87 12.27 5.04
N GLY A 101 7.71 12.75 4.12
CA GLY A 101 8.44 14.00 4.24
C GLY A 101 7.50 15.21 4.29
N GLN A 102 7.97 16.32 4.84
CA GLN A 102 7.16 17.54 4.99
C GLN A 102 6.68 18.11 3.64
N ASP A 103 7.38 17.79 2.55
CA ASP A 103 7.03 18.19 1.19
C ASP A 103 5.98 17.29 0.53
N ASN A 104 5.57 16.20 1.18
CA ASN A 104 4.72 15.13 0.66
C ASN A 104 5.23 14.49 -0.64
N LYS A 105 6.53 14.61 -0.93
CA LYS A 105 7.18 14.04 -2.13
C LYS A 105 8.16 12.95 -1.77
N THR A 106 8.67 12.94 -0.54
CA THR A 106 9.60 11.92 -0.07
C THR A 106 8.90 10.91 0.81
N PHE A 107 9.00 9.63 0.48
CA PHE A 107 8.47 8.51 1.26
C PHE A 107 9.62 7.60 1.68
N THR A 108 9.76 7.35 2.98
CA THR A 108 10.79 6.45 3.52
C THR A 108 10.13 5.19 4.05
N PHE A 109 10.37 4.06 3.42
CA PHE A 109 9.84 2.76 3.83
C PHE A 109 10.87 1.98 4.67
N PHE A 110 10.43 1.42 5.79
CA PHE A 110 11.25 0.58 6.66
C PHE A 110 10.83 -0.88 6.48
N LEU A 111 11.65 -1.67 5.79
CA LEU A 111 11.35 -3.06 5.45
C LEU A 111 11.32 -3.97 6.69
N ARG A 112 10.48 -5.00 6.65
CA ARG A 112 10.48 -6.05 7.68
C ARG A 112 11.77 -6.88 7.60
N PRO A 113 12.43 -7.18 8.74
CA PRO A 113 13.62 -8.01 8.74
C PRO A 113 13.28 -9.48 8.50
N GLY A 114 14.23 -10.23 7.93
CA GLY A 114 14.15 -11.69 7.84
C GLY A 114 13.21 -12.24 6.76
N ILE A 115 12.67 -11.39 5.88
CA ILE A 115 11.92 -11.84 4.70
C ILE A 115 12.88 -12.51 3.72
N ARG A 116 12.41 -13.62 3.13
CA ARG A 116 13.11 -14.35 2.08
C ARG A 116 12.17 -14.63 0.93
N TRP A 117 12.74 -14.66 -0.26
CA TRP A 117 12.12 -15.23 -1.44
C TRP A 117 11.93 -16.75 -1.27
N SER A 118 11.08 -17.34 -2.10
CA SER A 118 10.76 -18.78 -2.05
C SER A 118 11.95 -19.69 -2.34
N ASP A 119 12.98 -19.17 -3.02
CA ASP A 119 14.27 -19.83 -3.26
C ASP A 119 15.26 -19.69 -2.08
N GLY A 120 14.88 -18.94 -1.05
CA GLY A 120 15.69 -18.68 0.14
C GLY A 120 16.55 -17.42 0.08
N ALA A 121 16.63 -16.71 -1.05
CA ALA A 121 17.36 -15.45 -1.15
C ALA A 121 16.77 -14.40 -0.19
N PRO A 122 17.59 -13.57 0.48
CA PRO A 122 17.09 -12.51 1.35
C PRO A 122 16.37 -11.42 0.52
N PHE A 123 15.24 -10.93 1.02
CA PHE A 123 14.56 -9.76 0.47
C PHE A 123 15.15 -8.48 1.08
N SER A 124 15.33 -7.45 0.24
CA SER A 124 16.01 -6.21 0.59
C SER A 124 15.46 -4.99 -0.17
N ALA A 125 16.02 -3.81 0.12
CA ALA A 125 15.70 -2.59 -0.61
C ALA A 125 16.14 -2.64 -2.09
N ASP A 126 17.10 -3.49 -2.44
CA ASP A 126 17.56 -3.63 -3.82
C ASP A 126 16.49 -4.28 -4.71
N ASP A 127 15.71 -5.22 -4.17
CA ASP A 127 14.57 -5.83 -4.88
C ASP A 127 13.46 -4.81 -5.18
N VAL A 128 13.22 -3.91 -4.22
CA VAL A 128 12.28 -2.79 -4.37
C VAL A 128 12.80 -1.83 -5.45
N LEU A 129 14.07 -1.42 -5.35
CA LEU A 129 14.71 -0.53 -6.33
C LEU A 129 14.67 -1.13 -7.73
N PHE A 130 15.00 -2.41 -7.88
CA PHE A 130 14.92 -3.13 -9.15
C PHE A 130 13.50 -3.04 -9.74
N THR A 131 12.46 -3.26 -8.92
CA THR A 131 11.07 -3.20 -9.38
C THR A 131 10.70 -1.82 -9.91
N PHE A 132 11.06 -0.75 -9.19
CA PHE A 132 10.83 0.63 -9.66
C PHE A 132 11.63 0.94 -10.93
N GLN A 133 12.89 0.51 -11.01
CA GLN A 133 13.70 0.69 -12.21
C GLN A 133 13.11 -0.03 -13.42
N ALA A 134 12.55 -1.23 -13.24
CA ALA A 134 11.90 -1.98 -14.29
C ALA A 134 10.62 -1.28 -14.80
N ILE A 135 9.84 -0.67 -13.90
CA ILE A 135 8.65 0.13 -14.25
C ILE A 135 9.03 1.37 -15.06
N TYR A 136 10.14 2.04 -14.71
CA TYR A 136 10.59 3.25 -15.39
C TYR A 136 11.51 3.01 -16.60
N ASP A 137 11.80 1.75 -16.95
CA ASP A 137 12.63 1.42 -18.10
C ASP A 137 11.92 1.84 -19.41
N PRO A 138 12.55 2.56 -20.34
CA PRO A 138 11.90 2.96 -21.60
C PRO A 138 11.41 1.81 -22.49
N ARG A 139 11.95 0.59 -22.30
CA ARG A 139 11.52 -0.63 -23.00
C ARG A 139 10.25 -1.21 -22.39
N TYR A 140 9.96 -0.86 -21.14
CA TYR A 140 8.68 -1.16 -20.54
C TYR A 140 7.62 -0.36 -21.30
N PRO A 141 6.55 -1.01 -21.80
CA PRO A 141 5.52 -0.33 -22.59
C PRO A 141 4.75 0.65 -21.71
N ASN A 142 5.26 1.88 -21.62
CA ASN A 142 4.54 3.01 -21.06
C ASN A 142 3.33 3.28 -21.95
N ARG A 143 2.14 3.12 -21.39
CA ARG A 143 0.89 3.59 -22.01
C ARG A 143 0.63 5.03 -21.62
#